data_AF-A0A4Q7R609-F1
#
_entry.id   AF-A0A4Q7R609-F1
#
_cell.length_a   1.000
_cell.length_b   1.000
_cell.length_c   1.000
_cell.angle_alpha   90.00
_cell.angle_beta   90.00
_cell.angle_gamma   90.00
#
_symmetry.space_group_name_H-M   'P 1'
#
loop_
_entity.id
_entity.type
_entity.pdbx_description
1 polymer ?
#
loop_
_entity_poly.entity_id
_entity_poly.type
_entity_poly.pdbx_seq_one_letter_code
_entity_poly.pdbx_strand_id
1 'polypeptide(L)'
;MTLYVDRQGHLINRATWLALTARPEYVVIASDAVAVEGRRVQVMTMWLGLHLPSGRPRVFETLLHAVGGNRPCRWMWPSLLQAQAGHRHVVDELTTGQHLGVYGE
;
A
#
# COMPACT_ATOMS: atom_id res chain seq x y z
N MET A 1 13.78 16.95 4.32
CA MET A 1 12.77 17.03 5.39
C MET A 1 11.55 16.23 4.96
N THR A 2 10.96 15.41 5.83
CA THR A 2 9.73 14.67 5.52
C THR A 2 8.54 15.62 5.56
N LEU A 3 7.72 15.61 4.51
CA LEU A 3 6.44 16.32 4.49
C LEU A 3 5.30 15.32 4.71
N TYR A 4 4.23 15.77 5.35
CA TYR A 4 3.04 14.96 5.59
C TYR A 4 1.91 15.40 4.67
N VAL A 5 1.18 14.44 4.12
CA VAL A 5 0.06 14.70 3.21
C VAL A 5 -1.15 13.85 3.55
N ASP A 6 -2.35 14.36 3.34
CA ASP A 6 -3.60 13.60 3.47
C ASP A 6 -3.80 12.57 2.31
N ARG A 7 -4.98 11.95 2.21
CA ARG A 7 -5.27 10.97 1.15
C ARG A 7 -5.42 11.61 -0.23
N GLN A 8 -5.68 12.91 -0.29
CA GLN A 8 -5.82 13.71 -1.51
C GLN A 8 -4.47 14.29 -1.96
N GLY A 9 -3.43 14.15 -1.14
CA GLY A 9 -2.10 14.69 -1.41
C GLY A 9 -1.89 16.12 -0.92
N HIS A 10 -2.84 16.69 -0.17
CA HIS A 10 -2.67 18.02 0.41
C HIS A 10 -1.73 17.96 1.61
N LEU A 11 -0.86 18.97 1.73
CA LEU A 11 0.04 19.11 2.87
C LEU A 11 -0.76 19.25 4.17
N ILE A 12 -0.38 18.45 5.16
CA ILE A 12 -0.90 18.51 6.52
C ILE A 12 0.25 18.67 7.52
N ASN A 13 -0.05 19.15 8.71
CA ASN A 13 0.94 19.20 9.77
C ASN A 13 1.12 17.81 10.42
N ARG A 14 2.20 17.65 11.20
CA ARG A 14 2.53 16.39 11.89
C ARG A 14 1.45 15.95 12.89
N ALA A 15 0.80 16.88 13.58
CA ALA A 15 -0.23 16.56 14.57
C ALA A 15 -1.49 15.96 13.90
N THR A 16 -1.92 16.54 12.79
CA THR A 16 -3.00 15.99 11.95
C THR A 16 -2.62 14.62 11.42
N TRP A 17 -1.39 14.45 10.93
CA TRP A 17 -0.91 13.14 10.47
C TRP A 17 -0.96 12.08 11.58
N LEU A 18 -0.49 12.38 12.80
CA LEU A 18 -0.58 11.48 13.94
C LEU A 18 -2.02 11.11 14.32
N ALA A 19 -2.94 12.09 14.29
CA ALA A 19 -4.34 11.84 14.58
C ALA A 19 -5.01 10.95 13.52
N LEU A 20 -4.61 11.09 12.25
CA LEU A 20 -5.11 10.29 11.14
C LEU A 20 -4.50 8.87 11.12
N THR A 21 -3.22 8.72 11.43
CA THR A 21 -2.57 7.39 11.50
C THR A 21 -3.07 6.55 12.67
N ALA A 22 -3.59 7.17 13.72
CA ALA A 22 -4.23 6.47 14.83
C ALA A 22 -5.61 5.88 14.49
N ARG A 23 -6.14 6.12 13.29
CA ARG A 23 -7.48 5.72 12.85
C ARG A 23 -7.39 4.62 11.78
N PRO A 24 -7.60 3.34 12.12
CA PRO A 24 -7.46 2.23 11.18
C PRO A 24 -8.34 2.39 9.92
N GLU A 25 -9.54 2.93 10.06
CA GLU A 25 -10.45 3.20 8.94
C GLU A 25 -9.96 4.32 8.01
N TYR A 26 -9.07 5.19 8.52
CA TYR A 26 -8.37 6.19 7.73
C TYR A 26 -7.05 5.67 7.13
N VAL A 27 -6.40 4.70 7.78
CA VAL A 27 -5.14 4.13 7.27
C VAL A 27 -5.40 3.08 6.20
N VAL A 28 -6.30 2.13 6.45
CA VAL A 28 -6.56 1.01 5.54
C VAL A 28 -7.43 1.49 4.37
N ILE A 29 -6.94 1.31 3.15
CA ILE A 29 -7.63 1.66 1.91
C ILE A 29 -8.34 0.46 1.32
N ALA A 30 -7.67 -0.69 1.31
CA ALA A 30 -8.19 -1.96 0.79
C ALA A 30 -7.47 -3.13 1.48
N SER A 31 -8.15 -4.26 1.60
CA SER A 31 -7.63 -5.45 2.28
C SER A 31 -8.36 -6.68 1.77
N ASP A 32 -7.64 -7.55 1.07
CA ASP A 32 -8.19 -8.71 0.40
C ASP A 32 -7.38 -9.97 0.71
N ALA A 33 -8.07 -11.08 0.93
CA ALA A 33 -7.45 -12.37 1.17
C ALA A 33 -7.57 -13.23 -0.09
N VAL A 34 -6.43 -13.63 -0.66
CA VAL A 34 -6.35 -14.44 -1.87
C VAL A 34 -5.77 -15.81 -1.53
N ALA A 35 -6.31 -16.87 -2.13
CA ALA A 35 -5.75 -18.21 -2.02
C ALA A 35 -4.79 -18.47 -3.19
N VAL A 36 -3.52 -18.71 -2.89
CA VAL A 36 -2.46 -18.96 -3.87
C VAL A 36 -1.83 -20.30 -3.51
N GLU A 37 -1.90 -21.28 -4.42
CA GLU A 37 -1.35 -22.63 -4.21
C GLU A 37 -1.78 -23.28 -2.87
N GLY A 38 -3.04 -23.07 -2.47
CA GLY A 38 -3.59 -23.58 -1.21
C GLY A 38 -3.14 -22.80 0.05
N ARG A 39 -2.36 -21.72 -0.09
CA ARG A 39 -1.97 -20.82 1.00
C ARG A 39 -2.78 -19.53 0.96
N ARG A 40 -3.17 -19.04 2.13
CA ARG A 40 -3.84 -17.73 2.25
C ARG A 40 -2.79 -16.63 2.26
N VAL A 41 -2.95 -15.68 1.34
CA VAL A 41 -2.14 -14.47 1.20
C VAL A 41 -3.03 -13.27 1.48
N GLN A 42 -2.55 -12.34 2.30
CA GLN A 42 -3.26 -11.08 2.54
C GLN A 42 -2.60 -9.98 1.71
N VAL A 43 -3.40 -9.31 0.87
CA VAL A 43 -3.02 -8.07 0.19
C VAL A 43 -3.63 -6.92 0.98
N MET A 44 -2.83 -5.95 1.37
CA MET A 44 -3.30 -4.78 2.12
C MET A 44 -2.74 -3.52 1.50
N THR A 45 -3.59 -2.52 1.29
CA THR A 45 -3.18 -1.19 0.85
C THR A 45 -3.48 -0.19 1.96
N MET A 46 -2.47 0.61 2.31
CA MET A 46 -2.51 1.57 3.39
C MET A 46 -2.10 2.96 2.91
N TRP A 47 -2.65 3.98 3.54
CA TRP A 47 -2.14 5.33 3.50
C TRP A 47 -1.02 5.50 4.52
N LEU A 48 0.14 5.96 4.05
CA LEU A 48 1.28 6.34 4.89
C LEU A 48 1.35 7.85 5.11
N GLY A 49 0.86 8.64 4.13
CA GLY A 49 0.85 10.09 4.22
C GLY A 49 2.24 10.74 4.24
N LEU A 50 3.26 10.08 3.67
CA LEU A 50 4.64 10.57 3.68
C LEU A 50 5.07 11.02 2.29
N HIS A 51 5.53 12.26 2.18
CA HIS A 51 6.20 12.76 0.98
C HIS A 51 7.69 12.92 1.29
N LEU A 52 8.50 11.96 0.80
CA LEU A 52 9.94 11.91 1.04
C LEU A 52 10.71 12.70 -0.03
N PRO A 53 11.82 13.35 0.32
CA PRO A 53 12.66 14.09 -0.63
C PRO A 53 13.28 13.22 -1.75
N SER A 54 13.32 11.90 -1.57
CA SER A 54 14.03 10.95 -2.46
C SER A 54 13.28 10.64 -3.77
N GLY A 55 12.59 11.63 -4.35
CA GLY A 55 12.04 11.58 -5.71
C GLY A 55 10.77 10.75 -5.94
N ARG A 56 10.39 9.85 -5.02
CA ARG A 56 9.13 9.09 -5.12
C ARG A 56 8.26 9.29 -3.88
N PRO A 57 7.08 9.93 -4.00
CA PRO A 57 6.14 10.10 -2.89
C PRO A 57 5.75 8.74 -2.32
N ARG A 58 5.80 8.60 -1.00
CA ARG A 58 5.40 7.38 -0.28
C ARG A 58 4.04 7.63 0.38
N VAL A 59 3.04 7.99 -0.42
CA VAL A 59 1.73 8.38 0.10
C VAL A 59 0.90 7.16 0.46
N PHE A 60 0.95 6.14 -0.40
CA PHE A 60 0.28 4.86 -0.18
C PHE A 60 1.24 3.70 -0.41
N GLU A 61 0.99 2.58 0.26
CA GLU A 61 1.72 1.34 0.11
C GLU A 61 0.74 0.18 -0.04
N THR A 62 0.94 -0.69 -1.03
CA THR A 62 0.35 -2.02 -1.08
C THR A 62 1.40 -3.01 -0.60
N LEU A 63 1.05 -3.90 0.31
CA LEU A 63 1.92 -4.97 0.80
C LEU A 63 1.24 -6.32 0.72
N LEU A 64 2.05 -7.34 0.50
CA LEU A 64 1.64 -8.74 0.49
C LEU A 64 2.19 -9.43 1.74
N HIS A 65 1.30 -9.94 2.57
CA HIS A 65 1.62 -10.73 3.74
C HIS A 65 1.26 -12.20 3.49
N ALA A 66 2.27 -13.04 3.27
CA ALA A 66 2.12 -14.48 3.14
C ALA A 66 2.66 -15.18 4.39
N VAL A 67 1.87 -16.08 4.97
CA VAL A 67 2.31 -16.91 6.11
C VAL A 67 3.49 -17.79 5.67
N GLY A 68 4.67 -17.58 6.27
CA GLY A 68 5.89 -18.36 5.99
C GLY A 68 6.73 -17.88 4.81
N GLY A 69 6.45 -16.70 4.22
CA GLY A 69 7.28 -16.09 3.19
C GLY A 69 8.43 -15.24 3.76
N ASN A 70 9.61 -15.28 3.13
CA ASN A 70 10.82 -14.61 3.66
C ASN A 70 10.92 -13.10 3.34
N ARG A 71 10.11 -12.53 2.44
CA ARG A 71 10.05 -11.08 2.20
C ARG A 71 8.66 -10.61 1.78
N PRO A 72 8.10 -9.55 2.41
CA PRO A 72 6.89 -8.92 1.91
C PRO A 72 7.18 -8.23 0.56
N CYS A 73 6.38 -8.54 -0.45
CA CYS A 73 6.33 -7.73 -1.67
C CYS A 73 5.60 -6.42 -1.34
N ARG A 74 6.12 -5.30 -1.84
CA ARG A 74 5.56 -3.97 -1.59
C ARG A 74 5.60 -3.10 -2.82
N TRP A 75 4.58 -2.27 -2.97
CA TRP A 75 4.42 -1.29 -4.03
C TRP A 75 4.04 0.04 -3.43
N MET A 76 4.58 1.12 -3.99
CA MET A 76 4.35 2.48 -3.50
C MET A 76 3.55 3.27 -4.52
N TRP A 77 2.55 4.02 -4.05
CA TRP A 77 1.69 4.80 -4.93
C TRP A 77 1.62 6.26 -4.48
N PRO A 78 1.72 7.22 -5.42
CA PRO A 78 1.67 8.65 -5.12
C PRO A 78 0.24 9.18 -4.91
N SER A 79 -0.80 8.43 -5.31
CA SER A 79 -2.19 8.87 -5.22
C SER A 79 -3.14 7.74 -4.84
N LEU A 80 -4.30 8.12 -4.29
CA LEU A 80 -5.34 7.16 -3.87
C LEU A 80 -5.84 6.32 -5.05
N LEU A 81 -6.05 6.96 -6.20
CA LEU A 81 -6.51 6.28 -7.41
C LEU A 81 -5.52 5.22 -7.88
N GLN A 82 -4.22 5.55 -7.92
CA GLN A 82 -3.19 4.59 -8.28
C GLN A 82 -3.05 3.47 -7.24
N ALA A 83 -3.21 3.79 -5.95
CA ALA A 83 -3.20 2.78 -4.90
C ALA A 83 -4.35 1.77 -5.03
N GLN A 84 -5.56 2.24 -5.34
CA GLN A 84 -6.73 1.39 -5.57
C GLN A 84 -6.59 0.54 -6.83
N ALA A 85 -6.14 1.14 -7.94
CA ALA A 85 -5.89 0.43 -9.18
C ALA A 85 -4.78 -0.62 -9.02
N GLY A 86 -3.67 -0.25 -8.37
CA GLY A 86 -2.55 -1.12 -8.06
C GLY A 86 -2.93 -2.26 -7.13
N HIS A 87 -3.75 -2.01 -6.10
CA HIS A 87 -4.30 -3.07 -5.24
C HIS A 87 -5.06 -4.12 -6.06
N ARG A 88 -6.01 -3.65 -6.88
CA ARG A 88 -6.82 -4.55 -7.72
C ARG A 88 -5.95 -5.37 -8.66
N HIS A 89 -4.96 -4.73 -9.28
CA HIS A 89 -4.01 -5.41 -10.15
C HIS A 89 -3.24 -6.53 -9.42
N VAL A 90 -2.70 -6.26 -8.22
CA VAL A 90 -2.03 -7.30 -7.41
C VAL A 90 -2.98 -8.45 -7.06
N VAL A 91 -4.22 -8.14 -6.66
CA VAL A 91 -5.23 -9.18 -6.36
C VAL A 91 -5.55 -10.02 -7.59
N ASP A 92 -5.72 -9.39 -8.75
CA ASP A 92 -6.03 -10.06 -10.01
C ASP A 92 -4.86 -10.96 -10.48
N GLU A 93 -3.62 -10.49 -10.39
CA GLU A 93 -2.41 -11.27 -10.71
C GLU A 93 -2.29 -12.51 -9.82
N LEU A 94 -2.48 -12.35 -8.51
CA LEU A 94 -2.47 -13.46 -7.56
C LEU A 94 -3.60 -14.47 -7.82
N THR A 95 -4.78 -13.99 -8.19
CA THR A 95 -5.96 -14.84 -8.43
C THR A 95 -5.84 -15.62 -9.73
N THR A 96 -5.25 -15.03 -10.76
CA THR A 96 -5.08 -15.65 -12.08
C THR A 96 -3.82 -16.50 -12.20
N GLY A 97 -2.96 -16.51 -11.17
CA GLY A 97 -1.70 -17.25 -11.19
C GLY A 97 -0.66 -16.64 -12.12
N GLN A 98 -0.80 -15.37 -12.50
CA GLN A 98 0.23 -14.64 -13.25
C GLN A 98 1.35 -14.26 -12.28
N HIS A 99 2.58 -14.59 -12.67
CA HIS A 99 3.78 -14.34 -11.87
C HIS A 99 3.88 -12.83 -11.60
N LEU A 100 3.88 -12.43 -10.32
CA LEU A 100 4.18 -11.05 -9.90
C LEU A 100 5.55 -10.70 -10.48
N GLY A 101 5.56 -10.03 -11.63
CA GLY A 101 6.77 -9.49 -12.22
C GLY A 101 7.40 -8.57 -11.18
N VAL A 102 8.67 -8.77 -10.89
CA VAL A 102 9.41 -7.94 -9.94
C VAL A 102 9.49 -6.52 -10.50
N TYR A 103 8.48 -5.71 -10.23
CA TYR A 103 8.49 -4.27 -10.46
C TYR A 103 8.50 -3.60 -9.09
N GLY A 104 9.70 -3.45 -8.54
CA GLY A 104 9.91 -2.85 -7.23
C GLY A 104 11.39 -2.62 -6.93
N GLU A 105 11.99 -1.65 -7.61
CA GLU A 105 13.12 -0.87 -7.08
C GLU A 105 12.59 0.31 -6.24
#